data_AF-A0A9D8Q3Y2-F1
#
_entry.id   AF-A0A9D8Q3Y2-F1
#
_cell.length_a   1.000
_cell.length_b   1.000
_cell.length_c   1.000
_cell.angle_alpha   90.00
_cell.angle_beta   90.00
_cell.angle_gamma   90.00
#
_symmetry.space_group_name_H-M   'P 1'
#
loop_
_entity.id
_entity.type
_entity.pdbx_description
1 polymer ?
#
loop_
_entity_poly.entity_id
_entity_poly.type
_entity_poly.pdbx_seq_one_letter_code
_entity_poly.pdbx_strand_id
1 'polypeptide(L)'
;MEWDDEKRQRNLQRHGWDFVAIKRFEWRSAVLRPSYSSEHGHRRFPAIGVLDADLVAAVFSGLGAEALSLTSLRRASRAERREYAEAQEGS
;
A
#
# COMPACT_ATOMS: atom_id res chain seq x y z
N MET A 1 -11.76 -4.83 4.67
CA MET A 1 -10.89 -4.44 3.54
C MET A 1 -11.29 -5.30 2.37
N GLU A 2 -11.72 -4.67 1.28
CA GLU A 2 -12.33 -5.38 0.15
C GLU A 2 -11.61 -5.00 -1.15
N TRP A 3 -11.38 -5.98 -2.01
CA TRP A 3 -10.80 -5.77 -3.33
C TRP A 3 -11.53 -6.67 -4.33
N ASP A 4 -11.75 -6.15 -5.54
CA ASP A 4 -12.31 -6.95 -6.62
C ASP A 4 -11.28 -8.01 -7.07
N ASP A 5 -11.71 -9.24 -7.36
CA ASP A 5 -10.83 -10.31 -7.83
C ASP A 5 -10.09 -9.93 -9.13
N GLU A 6 -10.72 -9.16 -10.01
CA GLU A 6 -10.05 -8.65 -11.22
C GLU A 6 -8.88 -7.70 -10.87
N LYS A 7 -9.06 -6.81 -9.88
CA LYS A 7 -8.00 -5.89 -9.42
C LYS A 7 -6.86 -6.67 -8.79
N ARG A 8 -7.18 -7.68 -7.98
CA ARG A 8 -6.20 -8.59 -7.38
C ARG A 8 -5.37 -9.30 -8.43
N GLN A 9 -6.01 -9.92 -9.43
CA GLN A 9 -5.31 -10.64 -10.50
C GLN A 9 -4.44 -9.71 -11.36
N ARG A 10 -4.92 -8.51 -11.67
CA ARG A 10 -4.13 -7.51 -12.40
C ARG A 10 -2.93 -7.02 -11.59
N ASN A 11 -3.08 -6.81 -10.28
CA ASN A 11 -1.97 -6.41 -9.42
C ASN A 11 -0.93 -7.53 -9.30
N LEU A 12 -1.37 -8.77 -9.13
CA LEU A 12 -0.50 -9.94 -9.08
C LEU A 12 0.33 -10.06 -10.37
N GLN A 13 -0.31 -9.94 -11.54
CA GLN A 13 0.40 -9.99 -12.82
C GLN A 13 1.37 -8.82 -13.03
N ARG A 14 1.01 -7.61 -12.61
CA ARG A 14 1.83 -6.40 -12.83
C ARG A 14 2.97 -6.24 -11.83
N HIS A 15 2.78 -6.71 -10.61
CA HIS A 15 3.66 -6.38 -9.48
C HIS A 15 4.16 -7.61 -8.71
N GLY A 16 3.66 -8.80 -9.01
CA GLY A 16 4.08 -10.06 -8.37
C GLY A 16 3.50 -10.28 -6.97
N TRP A 17 2.69 -9.35 -6.46
CA TRP A 17 2.10 -9.43 -5.12
C TRP A 17 0.60 -9.60 -5.18
N ASP A 18 0.13 -10.68 -4.53
CA ASP A 18 -1.27 -10.89 -4.28
C ASP A 18 -1.74 -9.96 -3.15
N PHE A 19 -2.88 -9.31 -3.32
CA PHE A 19 -3.51 -8.50 -2.27
C PHE A 19 -3.78 -9.27 -0.98
N VAL A 20 -3.97 -10.59 -1.02
CA VAL A 20 -4.08 -11.41 0.19
C VAL A 20 -2.85 -11.29 1.08
N ALA A 21 -1.67 -11.02 0.51
CA ALA A 21 -0.43 -10.84 1.25
C ALA A 21 -0.47 -9.63 2.20
N ILE A 22 -1.36 -8.64 1.97
CA ILE A 22 -1.49 -7.47 2.86
C ILE A 22 -1.80 -7.85 4.32
N LYS A 23 -2.33 -9.06 4.56
CA LYS A 23 -2.56 -9.60 5.91
C LYS A 23 -1.27 -9.83 6.70
N ARG A 24 -0.13 -9.98 6.02
CA ARG A 24 1.22 -10.16 6.61
C ARG A 24 2.06 -8.88 6.56
N PHE A 25 1.46 -7.76 6.17
CA PHE A 25 2.14 -6.48 6.15
C PHE A 25 2.39 -5.98 7.58
N GLU A 26 3.61 -5.56 7.86
CA GLU A 26 4.04 -5.10 9.19
C GLU A 26 3.57 -3.66 9.43
N TRP A 27 2.33 -3.52 9.90
CA TRP A 27 1.69 -2.23 10.14
C TRP A 27 2.33 -1.39 11.26
N ARG A 28 2.97 -2.04 12.24
CA ARG A 28 3.55 -1.35 13.40
C ARG A 28 4.74 -0.47 13.04
N SER A 29 5.55 -0.91 12.07
CA SER A 29 6.70 -0.15 11.58
C SER A 29 6.39 0.63 10.29
N ALA A 30 5.16 0.53 9.79
CA ALA A 30 4.78 1.14 8.52
C ALA A 30 4.77 2.68 8.60
N VAL A 31 5.29 3.30 7.55
CA VAL A 31 5.22 4.74 7.34
C VAL A 31 3.94 5.06 6.58
N LEU A 32 3.03 5.78 7.25
CA LEU A 32 1.81 6.30 6.63
C LEU A 32 2.09 7.66 6.01
N ARG A 33 1.74 7.82 4.74
CA ARG A 33 1.87 9.10 4.04
C ARG A 33 0.55 9.88 4.09
N PRO A 34 0.60 11.22 3.96
CA PRO A 34 -0.61 12.02 3.80
C PRO A 34 -1.47 11.50 2.64
N SER A 35 -2.79 11.44 2.86
CA SER A 35 -3.72 11.02 1.83
C SER A 35 -3.78 12.06 0.71
N TYR A 36 -3.94 11.61 -0.54
CA TYR A 36 -4.09 12.49 -1.70
C TYR A 36 -5.28 12.09 -2.56
N SER A 37 -5.85 13.03 -3.32
CA SER A 37 -6.93 12.72 -4.27
C SER A 37 -6.35 12.13 -5.56
N SER A 38 -6.91 11.01 -6.01
CA SER A 38 -6.63 10.48 -7.35
C SER A 38 -7.25 11.37 -8.43
N GLU A 39 -6.86 11.15 -9.69
CA GLU A 39 -7.39 11.86 -10.87
C GLU A 39 -8.92 11.77 -10.99
N HIS A 40 -9.52 10.71 -10.43
CA HIS A 40 -10.97 10.49 -10.41
C HIS A 40 -11.64 10.96 -9.12
N GLY A 41 -10.96 11.76 -8.28
CA GLY A 41 -11.52 12.34 -7.06
C GLY A 41 -11.57 11.41 -5.84
N HIS A 42 -11.24 10.13 -5.97
CA HIS A 42 -11.17 9.22 -4.82
C HIS A 42 -9.94 9.51 -3.95
N ARG A 43 -10.13 9.60 -2.63
CA ARG A 43 -9.04 9.74 -1.65
C ARG A 43 -8.21 8.45 -1.59
N ARG A 44 -6.89 8.60 -1.67
CA ARG A 44 -5.88 7.54 -1.61
C ARG A 44 -5.08 7.64 -0.34
N PHE A 45 -4.79 6.50 0.27
CA PHE A 45 -4.06 6.38 1.52
C PHE A 45 -2.82 5.50 1.28
N PRO A 46 -1.61 6.08 1.18
CA PRO A 46 -0.39 5.34 0.95
C PRO A 46 0.22 4.87 2.27
N ALA A 47 0.70 3.63 2.28
CA ALA A 47 1.46 3.04 3.37
C ALA A 47 2.72 2.36 2.80
N ILE A 48 3.86 2.58 3.44
CA ILE A 48 5.13 1.95 3.08
C ILE A 48 5.55 1.08 4.27
N GLY A 49 5.87 -0.18 4.02
CA GLY A 49 6.23 -1.09 5.09
C GLY A 49 6.75 -2.42 4.60
N VAL A 50 7.13 -3.26 5.55
CA VAL A 50 7.69 -4.57 5.26
C VAL A 50 6.56 -5.57 5.02
N LEU A 51 6.72 -6.38 3.98
CA LEU A 51 5.88 -7.53 3.70
C LEU A 51 6.78 -8.74 3.48
N ASP A 52 6.66 -9.73 4.38
CA ASP A 52 7.48 -10.93 4.46
C ASP A 52 9.00 -10.61 4.64
N ALA A 53 9.67 -10.10 3.62
CA ALA A 53 11.06 -9.62 3.67
C ALA A 53 11.35 -8.44 2.72
N ASP A 54 10.36 -7.99 1.94
CA ASP A 54 10.51 -6.90 0.99
C ASP A 54 9.83 -5.63 1.53
N LEU A 55 10.44 -4.48 1.24
CA LEU A 55 9.75 -3.21 1.43
C LEU A 55 8.77 -2.97 0.28
N VAL A 56 7.50 -2.81 0.62
CA VAL A 56 6.40 -2.62 -0.31
C VAL A 56 5.65 -1.33 -0.02
N ALA A 57 5.04 -0.78 -1.06
CA ALA A 57 4.10 0.32 -0.99
C ALA A 57 2.69 -0.24 -1.24
N ALA A 58 1.81 -0.04 -0.27
CA ALA A 58 0.38 -0.36 -0.34
C ALA A 58 -0.42 0.94 -0.48
N VAL A 59 -1.38 0.97 -1.42
CA VAL A 59 -2.26 2.13 -1.63
C VAL A 59 -3.70 1.71 -1.52
N PHE A 60 -4.39 2.32 -0.56
CA PHE A 60 -5.82 2.14 -0.34
C PHE A 60 -6.62 3.28 -0.96
N SER A 61 -7.86 3.00 -1.33
CA SER A 61 -8.83 3.99 -1.80
C SER A 61 -10.07 3.92 -0.93
N GLY A 62 -10.69 5.06 -0.65
CA GLY A 62 -12.02 5.07 -0.04
C GLY A 62 -13.08 4.48 -0.97
N LEU A 63 -13.87 3.54 -0.46
CA LEU A 63 -15.13 3.05 -1.04
C LEU A 63 -16.27 3.65 -0.20
N GLY A 64 -16.86 4.74 -0.69
CA GLY A 64 -17.85 5.49 0.08
C GLY A 64 -17.29 6.10 1.37
N ALA A 65 -18.11 6.19 2.41
CA ALA A 65 -17.74 6.81 3.68
C ALA A 65 -17.06 5.84 4.68
N GLU A 66 -17.29 4.54 4.56
CA GLU A 66 -17.00 3.58 5.64
C GLU A 66 -16.04 2.44 5.23
N ALA A 67 -15.67 2.31 3.96
CA ALA A 67 -14.84 1.20 3.50
C ALA A 67 -13.53 1.67 2.84
N LEU A 68 -12.49 0.84 2.97
CA LEU A 68 -11.21 0.99 2.27
C LEU A 68 -10.98 -0.21 1.35
N SER A 69 -10.59 0.09 0.11
CA SER A 69 -10.18 -0.88 -0.89
C SER A 69 -8.69 -0.83 -1.13
N LEU A 70 -8.02 -1.99 -1.08
CA LEU A 70 -6.64 -2.07 -1.54
C LEU A 70 -6.62 -1.99 -3.07
N THR A 71 -5.85 -1.05 -3.60
CA THR A 71 -5.82 -0.75 -5.03
C THR A 71 -4.46 -0.89 -5.68
N SER A 72 -3.40 -0.90 -4.88
CA SER A 72 -2.05 -1.19 -5.35
C SER A 72 -1.24 -1.82 -4.22
N LEU A 73 -0.52 -2.88 -4.54
CA LEU A 73 0.49 -3.49 -3.68
C LEU A 73 1.69 -3.80 -4.55
N ARG A 74 2.77 -3.06 -4.35
CA ARG A 74 3.95 -3.15 -5.20
C ARG A 74 5.22 -2.99 -4.40
N ARG A 75 6.34 -3.35 -4.99
CA ARG A 75 7.64 -3.05 -4.41
C ARG A 75 7.81 -1.54 -4.21
N ALA A 76 8.35 -1.15 -3.05
CA ALA A 76 8.69 0.23 -2.77
C ALA A 76 9.79 0.70 -3.72
N SER A 77 9.62 1.89 -4.28
CA SER A 77 10.61 2.59 -5.09
C SER A 77 11.80 3.02 -4.24
N ARG A 78 12.88 3.47 -4.88
CA ARG A 78 14.07 3.96 -4.17
C ARG A 78 13.75 5.12 -3.22
N ALA A 79 12.89 6.04 -3.65
CA ALA A 79 12.48 7.18 -2.83
C ALA A 79 11.68 6.72 -1.60
N GLU A 80 10.70 5.83 -1.78
CA GLU A 80 9.90 5.27 -0.69
C GLU A 80 10.73 4.45 0.31
N ARG A 81 11.76 3.73 -0.17
CA ARG A 81 12.71 3.03 0.71
C ARG A 81 13.52 3.97 1.56
N ARG A 82 13.98 5.07 0.98
CA ARG A 82 14.73 6.09 1.71
C ARG A 82 13.84 6.74 2.77
N GLU A 83 12.63 7.13 2.40
CA GLU A 83 11.62 7.68 3.31
C GLU A 83 11.34 6.74 4.49
N TYR A 84 11.20 5.43 4.23
CA TYR A 84 11.05 4.43 5.27
C TYR A 84 12.27 4.36 6.19
N ALA A 85 13.48 4.30 5.63
CA ALA A 85 14.72 4.23 6.41
C ALA A 85 14.89 5.46 7.33
N GLU A 86 14.70 6.66 6.78
CA GLU A 86 14.76 7.93 7.54
C GLU A 86 13.77 7.93 8.71
N ALA A 87 12.57 7.39 8.52
CA ALA A 87 11.56 7.28 9.58
C ALA A 87 11.93 6.25 10.67
N GLN A 88 12.71 5.21 10.35
CA GLN A 88 13.17 4.23 11.35
C GLN A 88 14.38 4.72 12.14
N GLU A 89 15.22 5.56 11.54
CA GLU A 89 16.42 6.12 12.22
C GLU A 89 16.07 7.22 13.24
N GLY A 90 14.89 7.82 13.12
CA GLY A 90 14.40 8.87 14.02
C GLY A 90 13.47 8.41 15.15
N SER A 91 13.27 7.10 15.36
CA SER A 91 12.31 6.53 16.33
C SER A 91 12.95 5.95 17.59
#